data_AF-A0A971NJ35-F1
#
_entry.id   AF-A0A971NJ35-F1
#
_cell.length_a   1.000
_cell.length_b   1.000
_cell.length_c   1.000
_cell.angle_alpha   90.00
_cell.angle_beta   90.00
_cell.angle_gamma   90.00
#
_symmetry.space_group_name_H-M   'P 1'
#
loop_
_entity.id
_entity.type
_entity.pdbx_description
1 polymer ?
#
loop_
_entity_poly.entity_id
_entity_poly.type
_entity_poly.pdbx_seq_one_letter_code
_entity_poly.pdbx_strand_id
1 'polypeptide(L)'
;PSFAVMDLSFISVRMVLPVVRELIAEDARVICLIKPQFEAGREKVGKKGVVREKSTHLEVINEFLAFAPTAGFTVLGLEYSPIRGPEGNIEYLAYLQKGENAPAVIDAASVVEASHNELEK
;
A
#
# COMPACT_ATOMS: atom_id res chain seq x y z
N PRO A 1 -13.56 -15.28 7.01
CA PRO A 1 -12.30 -15.67 6.32
C PRO A 1 -11.07 -15.33 7.17
N SER A 2 -10.04 -16.17 7.19
CA SER A 2 -8.80 -15.93 7.97
C SER A 2 -7.70 -15.22 7.16
N PHE A 3 -7.89 -15.06 5.85
CA PHE A 3 -6.96 -14.40 4.95
C PHE A 3 -7.70 -13.64 3.85
N ALA A 4 -7.19 -12.49 3.44
CA ALA A 4 -7.69 -11.72 2.30
C ALA A 4 -6.54 -11.13 1.47
N VAL A 5 -6.80 -10.89 0.19
CA VAL A 5 -5.90 -10.16 -0.71
C VAL A 5 -6.67 -9.00 -1.31
N MET A 6 -6.06 -7.82 -1.31
CA MET A 6 -6.61 -6.60 -1.90
C MET A 6 -5.74 -6.18 -3.08
N ASP A 7 -6.24 -6.38 -4.29
CA ASP A 7 -5.72 -5.80 -5.52
C ASP A 7 -6.87 -5.05 -6.19
N LEU A 8 -6.93 -3.75 -5.95
CA LEU A 8 -8.04 -2.89 -6.36
C LEU A 8 -7.53 -1.77 -7.26
N SER A 9 -8.39 -1.32 -8.18
CA SER A 9 -8.07 -0.22 -9.09
C SER A 9 -9.14 0.84 -9.04
N PHE A 10 -8.76 2.10 -9.27
CA PHE A 10 -9.66 3.27 -9.28
C PHE A 10 -10.35 3.58 -7.94
N ILE A 11 -9.87 2.99 -6.85
CA ILE A 11 -10.38 3.21 -5.50
C ILE A 11 -9.21 3.24 -4.53
N SER A 12 -9.27 4.13 -3.54
CA SER A 12 -8.28 4.18 -2.46
C SER A 12 -8.51 3.04 -1.49
N VAL A 13 -7.43 2.39 -1.05
CA VAL A 13 -7.46 1.36 0.00
C VAL A 13 -7.99 1.91 1.33
N ARG A 14 -7.92 3.23 1.55
CA ARG A 14 -8.51 3.89 2.73
C ARG A 14 -10.02 3.72 2.81
N MET A 15 -10.71 3.68 1.67
CA MET A 15 -12.16 3.44 1.64
C MET A 15 -12.51 1.97 1.88
N VAL A 16 -11.59 1.06 1.52
CA VAL A 16 -11.90 -0.37 1.44
C VAL A 16 -11.48 -1.13 2.69
N LEU A 17 -10.35 -0.76 3.31
CA LEU A 17 -9.85 -1.41 4.54
C LEU A 17 -10.91 -1.47 5.66
N PRO A 18 -11.67 -0.40 5.97
CA PRO A 18 -12.72 -0.47 6.99
C PRO A 18 -13.81 -1.48 6.66
N VAL A 19 -14.18 -1.64 5.39
CA VAL A 19 -15.17 -2.62 4.96
C VAL A 19 -14.61 -4.04 5.07
N VAL A 20 -13.36 -4.25 4.65
CA VAL A 20 -12.68 -5.55 4.73
C VAL A 20 -12.58 -6.04 6.18
N ARG A 21 -12.32 -5.13 7.14
CA ARG A 21 -12.29 -5.44 8.58
C ARG A 21 -13.57 -6.12 9.08
N GLU A 22 -14.73 -5.67 8.60
CA GLU A 22 -16.03 -6.21 9.00
C GLU A 22 -16.32 -7.59 8.38
N LEU A 23 -15.61 -7.96 7.31
CA LEU A 23 -15.84 -9.20 6.57
C LEU A 23 -14.91 -10.35 6.98
N ILE A 24 -13.78 -10.06 7.62
CA ILE A 24 -12.75 -11.03 7.99
C ILE A 24 -12.81 -11.40 9.47
N ALA A 25 -12.36 -12.62 9.80
CA ALA A 25 -12.29 -13.11 11.16
C ALA A 25 -11.31 -12.27 12.00
N GLU A 26 -11.41 -12.36 13.32
CA GLU A 26 -10.36 -11.85 14.21
C GLU A 26 -9.00 -12.47 13.88
N ASP A 27 -7.94 -11.70 14.08
CA ASP A 27 -6.55 -12.05 13.73
C ASP A 27 -6.29 -12.39 12.25
N ALA A 28 -7.28 -12.18 11.38
CA ALA A 28 -7.12 -12.43 9.96
C ALA A 28 -5.99 -11.58 9.36
N ARG A 29 -5.32 -12.16 8.36
CA ARG A 29 -4.22 -11.53 7.64
C ARG A 29 -4.68 -10.97 6.31
N VAL A 30 -4.07 -9.86 5.89
CA VAL A 30 -4.36 -9.23 4.60
C VAL A 30 -3.06 -8.92 3.88
N ILE A 31 -3.00 -9.24 2.59
CA ILE A 31 -2.00 -8.64 1.68
C ILE A 31 -2.70 -7.55 0.90
N CYS A 32 -2.21 -6.32 1.01
CA CYS A 32 -2.80 -5.15 0.38
C CYS A 32 -1.82 -4.55 -0.62
N LEU A 33 -2.22 -4.51 -1.90
CA LEU A 33 -1.47 -3.85 -2.95
C LEU A 33 -1.84 -2.36 -2.97
N ILE A 34 -0.87 -1.53 -2.60
CA ILE A 34 -0.94 -0.07 -2.58
C ILE A 34 -0.48 0.43 -3.95
N LYS A 35 -1.36 1.18 -4.61
CA LYS A 35 -1.15 1.71 -5.95
C LYS A 35 -1.09 3.24 -5.90
N PRO A 36 0.10 3.86 -5.89
CA PRO A 36 0.25 5.31 -5.73
C PRO A 36 -0.63 6.14 -6.67
N GLN A 37 -0.88 5.69 -7.90
CA GLN A 37 -1.75 6.36 -8.87
C GLN A 37 -3.23 6.45 -8.46
N PHE A 38 -3.68 5.66 -7.48
CA PHE A 38 -5.05 5.69 -6.95
C PHE A 38 -5.14 6.26 -5.53
N GLU A 39 -3.99 6.45 -4.87
CA GLU A 39 -3.89 7.02 -3.53
C GLU A 39 -3.45 8.49 -3.55
N ALA A 40 -2.57 8.85 -4.47
CA ALA A 40 -2.06 10.20 -4.62
C ALA A 40 -3.15 11.15 -5.16
N GLY A 41 -3.07 12.42 -4.75
CA GLY A 41 -3.91 13.48 -5.29
C GLY A 41 -3.76 13.60 -6.82
N ARG A 42 -4.84 14.00 -7.50
CA ARG A 42 -4.91 14.10 -8.97
C ARG A 42 -3.77 14.94 -9.56
N GLU A 43 -3.31 15.95 -8.84
CA GLU A 43 -2.22 16.84 -9.22
C GLU A 43 -0.83 16.18 -9.24
N LYS A 44 -0.67 15.05 -8.53
CA LYS A 44 0.59 14.29 -8.44
C LYS A 44 0.66 13.13 -9.43
N VAL A 45 -0.42 12.91 -10.19
CA VAL A 45 -0.52 11.87 -11.21
C VAL A 45 -0.14 12.46 -12.56
N GLY A 46 0.97 11.98 -13.13
CA GLY A 46 1.52 12.49 -14.37
C GLY A 46 0.80 12.00 -15.64
N LYS A 47 1.43 12.26 -16.79
CA LYS A 47 0.94 11.78 -18.10
C LYS A 47 0.72 10.26 -18.06
N LYS A 48 -0.35 9.80 -18.72
CA LYS A 48 -0.79 8.39 -18.75
C LYS A 48 -1.15 7.78 -17.39
N GLY A 49 -1.37 8.59 -16.36
CA GLY A 49 -1.76 8.06 -15.04
C GLY A 49 -0.59 7.48 -14.24
N VAL A 50 0.64 7.94 -14.52
CA VAL A 50 1.86 7.39 -13.89
C VAL A 50 2.41 8.35 -12.83
N VAL A 51 2.68 7.81 -11.64
CA VAL A 51 3.37 8.50 -10.56
C VAL A 51 4.86 8.19 -10.64
N ARG A 52 5.68 9.21 -10.91
CA ARG A 52 7.15 9.06 -11.11
C ARG A 52 7.97 9.58 -9.95
N GLU A 53 7.47 10.59 -9.24
CA GLU A 53 8.24 11.26 -8.20
C GLU A 53 8.36 10.35 -6.97
N LYS A 54 9.59 9.94 -6.62
CA LYS A 54 9.92 9.16 -5.40
C LYS A 54 9.24 9.72 -4.14
N SER A 55 9.20 11.05 -4.02
CA SER A 55 8.58 11.74 -2.89
C SER A 55 7.08 11.45 -2.79
N THR A 56 6.35 11.36 -3.90
CA THR A 56 4.93 11.01 -3.92
C THR A 56 4.71 9.56 -3.49
N HIS A 57 5.57 8.63 -3.91
CA HIS A 57 5.52 7.24 -3.47
C HIS A 57 5.70 7.13 -1.95
N LEU A 58 6.73 7.80 -1.42
CA LEU A 58 7.01 7.84 0.02
C LEU A 58 5.87 8.47 0.81
N GLU A 59 5.29 9.56 0.31
CA GLU A 59 4.13 10.21 0.91
C GLU A 59 2.95 9.24 1.01
N VAL A 60 2.56 8.59 -0.09
CA VAL A 60 1.47 7.61 -0.12
C VAL A 60 1.69 6.48 0.89
N ILE A 61 2.91 5.96 0.97
CA ILE A 61 3.24 4.88 1.91
C ILE A 61 3.14 5.36 3.35
N ASN A 62 3.73 6.51 3.69
CA ASN A 62 3.65 7.06 5.04
C ASN A 62 2.20 7.35 5.44
N GLU A 63 1.41 7.85 4.50
CA GLU A 63 -0.01 8.08 4.63
C GLU A 63 -0.81 6.79 4.88
N PHE A 64 -0.43 5.69 4.25
CA PHE A 64 -0.99 4.37 4.48
C PHE A 64 -0.58 3.81 5.85
N LEU A 65 0.71 3.88 6.21
CA LEU A 65 1.24 3.39 7.48
C LEU A 65 0.61 4.12 8.68
N ALA A 66 0.34 5.42 8.55
CA ALA A 66 -0.38 6.19 9.56
C ALA A 66 -1.87 5.84 9.62
N PHE A 67 -2.48 5.50 8.47
CA PHE A 67 -3.91 5.21 8.39
C PHE A 67 -4.28 3.79 8.85
N ALA A 68 -3.51 2.77 8.48
CA ALA A 68 -3.89 1.36 8.72
C ALA A 68 -4.25 1.04 10.18
N PRO A 69 -3.53 1.55 11.21
CA PRO A 69 -3.92 1.41 12.61
C PRO A 69 -5.30 1.99 12.93
N THR A 70 -5.62 3.16 12.37
CA THR A 70 -6.93 3.81 12.55
C THR A 70 -8.08 3.00 11.91
N ALA A 71 -7.77 2.19 10.90
CA ALA A 71 -8.71 1.25 10.29
C ALA A 71 -8.77 -0.11 11.00
N GLY A 72 -8.09 -0.27 12.15
CA GLY A 72 -8.10 -1.50 12.95
C GLY A 72 -7.14 -2.58 12.47
N PHE A 73 -6.05 -2.19 11.80
CA PHE A 73 -5.01 -3.12 11.31
C PHE A 73 -3.63 -2.75 11.83
N THR A 74 -2.85 -3.77 12.20
CA THR A 74 -1.40 -3.64 12.41
C THR A 74 -0.66 -3.93 11.11
N VAL A 75 0.30 -3.09 10.75
CA VAL A 75 1.20 -3.33 9.62
C VAL A 75 2.37 -4.20 10.09
N LEU A 76 2.45 -5.40 9.52
CA LEU A 76 3.46 -6.42 9.82
C LEU A 76 4.61 -6.46 8.79
N GLY A 77 4.47 -5.77 7.67
CA GLY A 77 5.51 -5.69 6.66
C GLY A 77 5.11 -4.80 5.49
N LEU A 78 6.12 -4.32 4.77
CA LEU A 78 5.97 -3.52 3.56
C LEU A 78 7.10 -3.89 2.60
N GLU A 79 6.76 -4.11 1.33
CA GLU A 79 7.73 -4.35 0.26
C GLU A 79 7.22 -3.76 -1.06
N TYR A 80 8.06 -3.61 -2.08
CA TYR A 80 7.59 -3.27 -3.43
C TYR A 80 7.13 -4.51 -4.23
N SER A 81 6.17 -4.32 -5.12
CA SER A 81 5.76 -5.35 -6.07
C SER A 81 6.91 -5.67 -7.04
N PRO A 82 7.22 -6.95 -7.32
CA PRO A 82 8.29 -7.33 -8.24
C PRO A 82 7.96 -6.98 -9.71
N ILE A 83 6.70 -6.64 -9.99
CA ILE A 83 6.25 -6.19 -11.31
C ILE A 83 5.61 -4.81 -11.21
N ARG A 84 5.71 -4.06 -12.31
CA ARG A 84 5.02 -2.79 -12.48
C ARG A 84 3.56 -3.00 -12.89
N GLY A 85 2.71 -2.07 -12.50
CA GLY A 85 1.34 -1.98 -13.02
C GLY A 85 1.32 -1.75 -14.54
N PRO A 86 0.16 -1.92 -15.20
CA PRO A 86 0.06 -1.92 -16.67
C PRO A 86 0.64 -0.66 -17.36
N GLU A 87 0.49 0.51 -16.74
CA GLU A 87 1.00 1.79 -17.26
C GLU A 87 2.44 2.10 -16.79
N GLY A 88 3.09 1.17 -16.09
CA GLY A 88 4.45 1.30 -15.58
C GLY A 88 4.56 1.88 -14.16
N ASN A 89 3.44 1.98 -13.43
CA ASN A 89 3.47 2.40 -12.03
C ASN A 89 4.22 1.38 -11.16
N ILE A 90 5.06 1.87 -10.26
CA ILE A 90 5.60 1.08 -9.15
C ILE A 90 4.50 0.96 -8.10
N GLU A 91 4.27 -0.25 -7.60
CA GLU A 91 3.22 -0.59 -6.63
C GLU A 91 3.85 -1.29 -5.43
N TYR A 92 3.18 -1.27 -4.26
CA TYR A 92 3.74 -1.76 -2.99
C TYR A 92 2.81 -2.76 -2.33
N LEU A 93 3.37 -3.75 -1.65
CA LEU A 93 2.67 -4.78 -0.90
C LEU A 93 2.79 -4.49 0.59
N ALA A 94 1.66 -4.31 1.27
CA ALA A 94 1.59 -4.27 2.71
C ALA A 94 1.04 -5.59 3.26
N TYR A 95 1.72 -6.14 4.27
CA TYR A 95 1.24 -7.27 5.05
C TYR A 95 0.59 -6.76 6.33
N LEU A 96 -0.70 -7.05 6.52
CA LEU A 96 -1.52 -6.55 7.62
C LEU A 96 -2.08 -7.70 8.46
N GLN A 97 -2.35 -7.39 9.72
CA GLN A 97 -3.16 -8.21 10.62
C GLN A 97 -4.30 -7.37 11.19
N LYS A 98 -5.52 -7.91 11.22
CA LYS A 98 -6.64 -7.29 11.93
C LYS A 98 -6.37 -7.27 13.44
N GLY A 99 -6.59 -6.12 14.07
CA GLY A 99 -6.41 -5.91 15.50
C GLY A 99 -5.07 -5.25 15.87
N GLU A 100 -4.91 -4.98 17.16
CA GLU A 100 -3.70 -4.37 17.73
C GLU A 100 -2.66 -5.44 18.06
N ASN A 101 -1.54 -5.40 17.35
CA ASN A 101 -0.41 -6.32 17.51
C ASN A 101 0.89 -5.52 17.51
N ALA A 102 2.02 -6.18 17.77
CA ALA A 102 3.33 -5.54 17.63
C ALA A 102 3.57 -5.17 16.14
N PRO A 103 3.73 -3.88 15.80
CA PRO A 103 4.00 -3.48 14.43
C PRO A 103 5.43 -3.83 14.03
N ALA A 104 5.64 -4.03 12.73
CA ALA A 104 7.00 -4.13 12.20
C ALA A 104 7.70 -2.77 12.20
N VAL A 105 9.03 -2.78 12.33
CA VAL A 105 9.86 -1.59 12.07
C VAL A 105 10.01 -1.47 10.56
N ILE A 106 9.34 -0.47 9.97
CA ILE A 106 9.29 -0.28 8.52
C ILE A 106 10.08 0.99 8.16
N ASP A 107 11.10 0.83 7.33
CA ASP A 107 11.78 1.95 6.68
C ASP A 107 11.20 2.16 5.28
N ALA A 108 10.15 2.99 5.21
CA ALA A 108 9.47 3.30 3.97
C ALA A 108 10.39 3.95 2.93
N ALA A 109 11.36 4.77 3.36
CA ALA A 109 12.28 5.44 2.46
C ALA A 109 13.20 4.42 1.78
N SER A 110 13.73 3.45 2.54
CA SER A 110 14.55 2.38 1.97
C SER A 110 13.77 1.50 0.99
N VAL A 111 12.51 1.17 1.26
CA VAL A 111 11.66 0.38 0.34
C VAL A 111 11.40 1.14 -0.97
N VAL A 112 11.07 2.43 -0.89
CA VAL A 112 10.86 3.28 -2.08
C VAL A 112 12.16 3.44 -2.87
N GLU A 113 13.29 3.63 -2.19
CA GLU A 113 14.57 3.77 -2.87
C GLU A 113 14.94 2.47 -3.61
N ALA A 114 14.74 1.31 -2.98
CA ALA A 114 14.97 0.01 -3.61
C ALA A 114 14.06 -0.23 -4.83
N SER A 115 12.76 0.10 -4.71
CA SER A 115 11.79 -0.09 -5.79
C SER A 115 12.13 0.73 -7.03
N HIS A 116 12.58 1.98 -6.85
CA HIS A 116 13.00 2.82 -7.96
C HIS A 116 14.33 2.36 -8.58
N ASN A 117 15.30 1.95 -7.75
CA ASN A 117 16.59 1.48 -8.26
C ASN A 117 16.49 0.19 -9.06
N GLU A 118 15.60 -0.71 -8.67
CA GLU A 118 15.37 -1.96 -9.40
C GLU A 118 14.38 -1.77 -10.55
N LEU A 119 13.31 -1.04 -10.26
CA LEU A 119 12.18 -0.69 -11.13
C LEU A 119 12.61 0.06 -12.40
N GLU A 120 13.31 1.18 -12.20
CA GLU A 120 13.50 2.25 -13.19
C GLU A 120 14.67 2.09 -14.16
N LYS A 121 15.30 0.91 -14.14
CA LYS A 121 16.19 0.47 -15.22
C LYS A 121 15.38 0.22 -16.51
#